data_AF-K0KEC6-F1
#
_entry.id   AF-K0KEC6-F1
#
_cell.length_a   1.000
_cell.length_b   1.000
_cell.length_c   1.000
_cell.angle_alpha   90.00
_cell.angle_beta   90.00
_cell.angle_gamma   90.00
#
_symmetry.space_group_name_H-M   'P 1'
#
loop_
_entity.id
_entity.type
_entity.pdbx_description
1 polymer ?
#
loop_
_entity_poly.entity_id
_entity_poly.type
_entity_poly.pdbx_seq_one_letter_code
_entity_poly.pdbx_strand_id
1 'polypeptide(L)'
;MSVASDRLAAAKSRMDEISREHADRRELRERHSREARDKAGASLDKQAAVAEKTIERIQEAGKRQKAAGGWGTAAATEKKSGEFRFGSEDDEPTYEAQAPGTGWAAGPPTATPPPPQPPVTPPPPPPAVPSPPPVRPAPRRRAPVDDDDDFGGQSWLT
;
A
#
# COMPACT_ATOMS: atom_id res chain seq x y z
N MET A 1 -53.56 -41.61 -9.63
CA MET A 1 -53.35 -40.39 -8.83
C MET A 1 -53.73 -39.20 -9.70
N SER A 2 -54.24 -38.10 -9.12
CA SER A 2 -54.75 -36.98 -9.91
C SER A 2 -53.60 -36.03 -10.29
N VAL A 3 -53.67 -35.41 -11.47
CA VAL A 3 -52.66 -34.42 -11.91
C VAL A 3 -52.49 -33.28 -10.89
N ALA A 4 -53.53 -32.99 -10.10
CA ALA A 4 -53.47 -32.01 -9.01
C ALA A 4 -52.59 -32.47 -7.83
N SER A 5 -52.62 -33.75 -7.45
CA SER A 5 -51.76 -34.27 -6.39
C SER A 5 -50.28 -34.23 -6.78
N ASP A 6 -49.98 -34.52 -8.05
CA ASP A 6 -48.60 -34.56 -8.54
C ASP A 6 -48.01 -33.14 -8.65
N ARG A 7 -48.82 -32.17 -9.09
CA ARG A 7 -48.43 -30.74 -9.09
C ARG A 7 -48.16 -30.22 -7.68
N LEU A 8 -48.96 -30.62 -6.71
CA LEU A 8 -48.76 -30.25 -5.31
C LEU A 8 -47.49 -30.88 -4.73
N ALA A 9 -47.20 -32.14 -5.04
CA ALA A 9 -45.97 -32.80 -4.64
C ALA A 9 -44.73 -32.12 -5.26
N ALA A 10 -44.79 -31.78 -6.56
CA ALA A 10 -43.72 -31.04 -7.23
C ALA A 10 -43.51 -29.64 -6.65
N ALA A 11 -44.59 -28.92 -6.32
CA ALA A 11 -44.51 -27.61 -5.69
C ALA A 11 -43.84 -27.68 -4.31
N LYS A 12 -44.16 -28.70 -3.50
CA LYS A 12 -43.52 -28.93 -2.20
C LYS A 12 -42.03 -29.22 -2.34
N SER A 13 -41.66 -30.13 -3.25
CA SER A 13 -40.25 -30.42 -3.52
C SER A 13 -39.46 -29.18 -3.94
N ARG A 14 -40.05 -28.31 -4.76
CA ARG A 14 -39.43 -27.05 -5.18
C ARG A 14 -39.27 -26.08 -4.00
N MET A 15 -40.24 -26.02 -3.09
CA MET A 15 -40.15 -25.18 -1.90
C MET A 15 -39.04 -25.66 -0.96
N ASP A 16 -38.86 -26.96 -0.81
CA ASP A 16 -37.78 -27.55 -0.01
C ASP A 16 -36.41 -27.24 -0.61
N GLU A 17 -36.27 -27.35 -1.93
CA GLU A 17 -35.05 -26.98 -2.66
C GLU A 17 -34.71 -25.49 -2.48
N ILE A 18 -35.69 -24.60 -2.66
CA ILE A 18 -35.54 -23.16 -2.44
C ILE A 18 -35.09 -22.87 -0.99
N SER A 19 -35.67 -23.59 -0.02
CA SER A 19 -35.33 -23.41 1.39
C SER A 19 -33.89 -23.80 1.70
N ARG A 20 -33.38 -24.87 1.08
CA ARG A 20 -31.96 -25.27 1.18
C ARG A 20 -31.05 -24.23 0.55
N GLU A 21 -31.38 -23.77 -0.66
CA GLU A 21 -30.58 -22.73 -1.34
C GLU A 21 -30.51 -21.43 -0.52
N HIS A 22 -31.61 -21.02 0.13
CA HIS A 22 -31.61 -19.86 1.01
C HIS A 22 -30.80 -20.07 2.29
N ALA A 23 -30.71 -21.31 2.82
CA ALA A 23 -29.81 -21.62 3.92
C ALA A 23 -28.35 -21.49 3.47
N ASP A 24 -27.99 -22.09 2.35
CA ASP A 24 -26.62 -22.06 1.80
C ASP A 24 -26.18 -20.62 1.48
N ARG A 25 -27.06 -19.80 0.89
CA ARG A 25 -26.77 -18.38 0.64
C ARG A 25 -26.62 -17.56 1.93
N ARG A 26 -27.31 -17.92 3.01
CA ARG A 26 -27.12 -17.27 4.31
C ARG A 26 -25.77 -17.66 4.89
N GLU A 27 -25.44 -18.94 4.89
CA GLU A 27 -24.15 -19.45 5.37
C GLU A 27 -22.97 -18.82 4.61
N LEU A 28 -23.06 -18.74 3.27
CA LEU A 28 -22.03 -18.10 2.45
C LEU A 28 -21.84 -16.62 2.83
N ARG A 29 -22.94 -15.89 3.01
CA ARG A 29 -22.88 -14.48 3.45
C ARG A 29 -22.29 -14.35 4.84
N GLU A 30 -22.66 -15.22 5.78
CA GLU A 30 -22.11 -15.22 7.13
C GLU A 30 -20.60 -15.48 7.11
N ARG A 31 -20.15 -16.48 6.34
CA ARG A 31 -18.73 -16.77 6.15
C ARG A 31 -17.99 -15.57 5.57
N HIS A 32 -18.49 -14.97 4.50
CA HIS A 32 -17.88 -13.79 3.88
C HIS A 32 -17.83 -12.60 4.86
N SER A 33 -18.87 -12.42 5.68
CA SER A 33 -18.90 -11.37 6.68
C SER A 33 -17.86 -11.59 7.79
N ARG A 34 -17.62 -12.84 8.20
CA ARG A 34 -16.57 -13.19 9.17
C ARG A 34 -15.20 -12.96 8.56
N GLU A 35 -14.94 -13.48 7.36
CA GLU A 35 -13.67 -13.29 6.66
C GLU A 35 -13.36 -11.80 6.40
N ALA A 36 -14.37 -10.98 6.09
CA ALA A 36 -14.20 -9.54 5.94
C ALA A 36 -13.84 -8.86 7.26
N ARG A 37 -14.48 -9.24 8.37
CA ARG A 37 -14.15 -8.73 9.71
C ARG A 37 -12.74 -9.14 10.14
N ASP A 38 -12.35 -10.39 9.89
CA ASP A 38 -11.02 -10.88 10.23
C ASP A 38 -9.93 -10.14 9.45
N LYS A 39 -10.16 -9.90 8.15
CA LYS A 39 -9.26 -9.08 7.32
C LYS A 39 -9.18 -7.64 7.81
N ALA A 40 -10.31 -7.04 8.20
CA ALA A 40 -10.34 -5.69 8.75
C ALA A 40 -9.59 -5.60 10.08
N GLY A 41 -9.82 -6.54 11.01
CA GLY A 41 -9.09 -6.64 12.28
C GLY A 41 -7.58 -6.75 12.05
N ALA A 42 -7.15 -7.67 11.17
CA ALA A 42 -5.73 -7.83 10.85
C ALA A 42 -5.09 -6.58 10.22
N SER A 43 -5.86 -5.77 9.47
CA SER A 43 -5.36 -4.49 8.95
C SER A 43 -5.25 -3.41 10.02
N LEU A 44 -6.20 -3.37 10.96
CA LEU A 44 -6.19 -2.43 12.09
C LEU A 44 -5.02 -2.75 13.03
N ASP A 45 -4.76 -4.02 13.32
CA ASP A 45 -3.64 -4.43 14.16
C ASP A 45 -2.28 -4.00 13.56
N LYS A 46 -2.14 -4.14 12.24
CA LYS A 46 -0.93 -3.67 11.53
C LYS A 46 -0.79 -2.16 11.62
N GLN A 47 -1.89 -1.41 11.45
CA GLN A 47 -1.87 0.05 11.56
C GLN A 47 -1.57 0.49 12.99
N ALA A 48 -2.13 -0.18 14.00
CA ALA A 48 -1.85 0.07 15.41
C ALA A 48 -0.36 -0.11 15.72
N ALA A 49 0.25 -1.22 15.27
CA ALA A 49 1.68 -1.46 15.46
C ALA A 49 2.57 -0.41 14.76
N VAL A 50 2.16 0.09 13.59
CA VAL A 50 2.88 1.18 12.90
C VAL A 50 2.71 2.51 13.63
N ALA A 51 1.51 2.79 14.12
CA ALA A 51 1.20 3.99 14.89
C ALA A 51 1.99 4.02 16.20
N GLU A 52 2.05 2.92 16.95
CA GLU A 52 2.85 2.78 18.17
C GLU A 52 4.32 3.11 17.93
N LYS A 53 4.94 2.49 16.93
CA LYS A 53 6.34 2.77 16.54
C LYS A 53 6.56 4.21 16.09
N THR A 54 5.53 4.87 15.59
CA THR A 54 5.60 6.27 15.16
C THR A 54 5.50 7.21 16.36
N ILE A 55 4.60 6.91 17.30
CA ILE A 55 4.47 7.62 18.57
C ILE A 55 5.77 7.51 19.36
N GLU A 56 6.38 6.32 19.46
CA GLU A 56 7.68 6.13 20.12
C GLU A 56 8.76 7.01 19.48
N ARG A 57 8.86 7.01 18.15
CA ARG A 57 9.82 7.86 17.42
C ARG A 57 9.59 9.35 17.67
N ILE A 58 8.34 9.80 17.69
CA ILE A 58 7.99 11.20 17.98
C ILE A 58 8.35 11.55 19.43
N GLN A 59 8.08 10.66 20.38
CA GLN A 59 8.43 10.88 21.79
C GLN A 59 9.94 10.95 21.99
N GLU A 60 10.71 10.06 21.35
CA GLU A 60 12.16 10.10 21.40
C GLU A 60 12.73 11.34 20.73
N ALA A 61 12.22 11.74 19.56
CA ALA A 61 12.59 12.98 18.90
C ALA A 61 12.27 14.19 19.78
N GLY A 62 11.12 14.20 20.46
CA GLY A 62 10.76 15.24 21.42
C GLY A 62 11.70 15.29 22.64
N LYS A 63 12.11 14.14 23.18
CA LYS A 63 13.12 14.06 24.26
C LYS A 63 14.48 14.59 23.77
N ARG A 64 14.92 14.20 22.57
CA ARG A 64 16.17 14.69 21.97
C ARG A 64 16.10 16.19 21.66
N GLN A 65 14.98 16.69 21.14
CA GLN A 65 14.78 18.11 20.88
C GLN A 65 14.74 18.94 22.17
N LYS A 66 14.11 18.43 23.23
CA LYS A 66 14.15 19.08 24.56
C LYS A 66 15.58 19.09 25.14
N ALA A 67 16.31 17.97 25.01
CA ALA A 67 17.69 17.87 25.49
C ALA A 67 18.68 18.72 24.67
N ALA A 68 18.47 18.84 23.35
CA ALA A 68 19.29 19.64 22.44
C ALA A 68 18.97 21.14 22.49
N GLY A 69 18.08 21.58 23.39
CA GLY A 69 17.67 22.97 23.47
C GLY A 69 16.89 23.39 22.22
N GLY A 70 15.74 22.76 21.99
CA GLY A 70 14.86 23.01 20.85
C GLY A 70 14.54 24.50 20.62
N TRP A 71 14.01 24.81 19.44
CA TRP A 71 13.82 26.16 18.89
C TRP A 71 13.27 27.21 19.89
N GLY A 72 12.50 26.82 20.91
CA GLY A 72 11.95 27.71 21.95
C GLY A 72 12.64 27.69 23.33
N THR A 73 13.79 27.04 23.50
CA THR A 73 14.51 27.01 24.79
C THR A 73 15.52 28.17 24.90
N ALA A 74 15.90 28.52 26.13
CA ALA A 74 16.86 29.58 26.42
C ALA A 74 18.16 29.45 25.59
N ALA A 75 18.64 28.23 25.34
CA ALA A 75 19.83 27.97 24.52
C ALA A 75 19.71 28.42 23.04
N ALA A 76 18.50 28.46 22.47
CA ALA A 76 18.24 28.91 21.10
C ALA A 76 17.95 30.42 21.02
N THR A 77 17.53 31.04 22.13
CA THR A 77 17.16 32.47 22.19
C THR A 77 18.24 33.37 22.80
N GLU A 78 19.13 32.85 23.66
CA GLU A 78 20.24 33.62 24.25
C GLU A 78 21.39 33.91 23.27
N LYS A 79 21.57 33.11 22.21
CA LYS A 79 22.71 33.29 21.28
C LYS A 79 22.50 34.36 20.20
N LYS A 80 21.41 35.13 20.25
CA LYS A 80 21.03 36.08 19.19
C LYS A 80 20.84 37.53 19.65
N SER A 81 21.53 37.94 20.72
CA SER A 81 21.74 39.37 21.03
C SER A 81 23.05 39.93 20.43
N GLY A 82 23.78 39.14 19.63
CA GLY A 82 24.93 39.61 18.85
C GLY A 82 24.46 40.04 17.46
N GLU A 83 24.64 41.32 17.17
CA GLU A 83 24.34 42.01 15.91
C GLU A 83 24.66 41.17 14.66
N PHE A 84 23.64 40.76 13.91
CA PHE A 84 23.83 40.32 12.53
C PHE A 84 23.97 41.55 11.64
N ARG A 85 25.21 42.00 11.38
CA ARG A 85 25.50 42.94 10.29
C ARG A 85 25.31 42.21 8.95
N PHE A 86 24.30 42.61 8.20
CA PHE A 86 24.11 42.25 6.79
C PHE A 86 24.70 43.38 5.92
N GLY A 87 25.75 43.07 5.14
CA GLY A 87 26.44 43.97 4.20
C GLY A 87 27.53 44.81 4.88
N SER A 88 28.72 45.04 4.31
CA SER A 88 29.28 44.85 2.97
C SER A 88 30.82 44.88 3.12
N GLU A 89 31.54 44.53 2.04
CA GLU A 89 33.00 44.67 1.84
C GLU A 89 33.84 43.50 2.36
N ASP A 90 34.85 42.97 1.68
CA ASP A 90 35.38 43.08 0.32
C ASP A 90 36.63 42.18 0.40
N ASP A 91 36.72 41.10 -0.36
CA ASP A 91 38.02 40.54 -0.83
C ASP A 91 37.78 39.26 -1.64
N GLU A 92 37.45 39.45 -2.92
CA GLU A 92 37.91 38.58 -4.00
C GLU A 92 37.93 39.46 -5.28
N PRO A 93 38.88 39.37 -6.25
CA PRO A 93 39.35 38.09 -6.82
C PRO A 93 40.74 37.97 -7.50
N THR A 94 41.09 36.70 -7.79
CA THR A 94 41.90 36.17 -8.93
C THR A 94 43.43 36.12 -8.71
N TYR A 95 44.15 34.98 -8.83
CA TYR A 95 44.44 34.14 -10.02
C TYR A 95 45.45 33.05 -9.51
N GLU A 96 45.37 31.72 -9.73
CA GLU A 96 45.50 30.94 -10.97
C GLU A 96 44.95 29.52 -10.81
N ALA A 97 44.58 28.96 -11.97
CA ALA A 97 44.06 27.62 -12.18
C ALA A 97 44.99 26.48 -11.72
N GLN A 98 44.45 25.53 -10.96
CA GLN A 98 44.80 24.13 -11.13
C GLN A 98 43.62 23.25 -10.75
N ALA A 99 42.98 22.64 -11.75
CA ALA A 99 41.99 21.59 -11.52
C ALA A 99 42.73 20.27 -11.22
N PRO A 100 42.49 19.60 -10.07
CA PRO A 100 42.76 18.19 -9.94
C PRO A 100 41.44 17.43 -10.13
N GLY A 101 41.15 17.10 -11.38
CA GLY A 101 40.36 15.91 -11.63
C GLY A 101 41.22 14.69 -11.28
N THR A 102 40.90 14.01 -10.19
CA THR A 102 41.25 12.59 -10.02
C THR A 102 40.31 12.03 -8.96
N GLY A 103 39.32 11.29 -9.45
CA GLY A 103 38.19 10.83 -8.66
C GLY A 103 38.60 9.91 -7.53
N TRP A 104 37.80 9.93 -6.47
CA TRP A 104 37.66 8.77 -5.62
C TRP A 104 36.97 7.69 -6.44
N ALA A 105 37.75 6.94 -7.21
CA ALA A 105 37.31 5.66 -7.72
C ALA A 105 37.16 4.74 -6.50
N ALA A 106 35.96 4.70 -5.93
CA ALA A 106 35.54 3.53 -5.19
C ALA A 106 35.65 2.36 -6.18
N GLY A 107 36.68 1.52 -6.00
CA GLY A 107 36.82 0.31 -6.80
C GLY A 107 35.52 -0.49 -6.77
N PRO A 108 35.14 -1.16 -7.87
CA PRO A 108 33.93 -1.96 -7.88
C PRO A 108 33.99 -2.97 -6.73
N PRO A 109 32.90 -3.20 -5.99
CA PRO A 109 32.89 -4.18 -4.93
C PRO A 109 33.33 -5.53 -5.49
N THR A 110 34.28 -6.17 -4.84
CA THR A 110 34.65 -7.55 -5.16
C THR A 110 33.41 -8.41 -4.95
N ALA A 111 32.86 -8.93 -6.05
CA ALA A 111 31.69 -9.80 -6.00
C ALA A 111 32.08 -11.11 -5.29
N THR A 112 31.44 -11.40 -4.16
CA THR A 112 31.48 -12.71 -3.53
C THR A 112 30.95 -13.75 -4.54
N PRO A 113 31.66 -14.85 -4.82
CA PRO A 113 31.15 -15.87 -5.71
C PRO A 113 29.87 -16.49 -5.13
N PRO A 114 28.82 -16.69 -5.93
CA PRO A 114 27.61 -17.36 -5.46
C PRO A 114 27.92 -18.82 -5.08
N PRO A 115 27.19 -19.42 -4.12
CA PRO A 115 27.32 -20.84 -3.83
C PRO A 115 26.97 -21.67 -5.08
N PRO A 116 27.57 -22.87 -5.25
CA PRO A 116 27.26 -23.75 -6.38
C PRO A 116 25.78 -24.11 -6.38
N GLN A 117 25.12 -23.89 -7.52
CA GLN A 117 23.72 -24.25 -7.69
C GLN A 117 23.58 -25.79 -7.73
N PRO A 118 22.56 -26.36 -7.06
CA PRO A 118 22.26 -27.78 -7.21
C PRO A 118 21.86 -28.09 -8.67
N PRO A 119 22.08 -29.33 -9.16
CA PRO A 119 21.70 -29.71 -10.51
C PRO A 119 20.19 -29.53 -10.70
N VAL A 120 19.83 -28.72 -11.70
CA VAL A 120 18.44 -28.46 -12.06
C VAL A 120 17.93 -29.66 -12.84
N THR A 121 17.02 -30.44 -12.24
CA THR A 121 16.24 -31.43 -12.97
C THR A 121 15.38 -30.73 -14.01
N PRO A 122 15.33 -31.18 -15.28
CA PRO A 122 14.47 -30.57 -16.27
C PRO A 122 13.01 -30.64 -15.81
N PRO A 123 12.22 -29.57 -15.96
CA PRO A 123 10.81 -29.58 -15.59
C PRO A 123 10.06 -30.61 -16.45
N PRO A 124 9.04 -31.29 -15.90
CA PRO A 124 8.17 -32.14 -16.69
C PRO A 124 7.49 -31.31 -17.80
N PRO A 125 7.19 -31.92 -18.96
CA PRO A 125 6.47 -31.22 -20.02
C PRO A 125 5.12 -30.70 -19.50
N PRO A 126 4.69 -29.49 -19.90
CA PRO A 126 3.44 -28.94 -19.43
C PRO A 126 2.26 -29.83 -19.88
N PRO A 127 1.23 -29.99 -19.04
CA PRO A 127 0.01 -30.66 -19.45
C PRO A 127 -0.63 -29.92 -20.63
N ALA A 128 -1.14 -30.66 -21.61
CA ALA A 128 -1.87 -30.09 -22.73
C ALA A 128 -3.06 -29.26 -22.22
N VAL A 129 -3.08 -27.98 -22.55
CA VAL A 129 -4.15 -27.06 -22.16
C VAL A 129 -5.38 -27.37 -23.03
N PRO A 130 -6.55 -27.70 -22.45
CA PRO A 130 -7.78 -27.83 -23.22
C PRO A 130 -8.17 -26.46 -23.82
N SER A 131 -8.60 -26.47 -25.08
CA SER A 131 -9.05 -25.27 -25.79
C SER A 131 -10.14 -24.52 -24.99
N PRO A 132 -10.04 -23.19 -24.83
CA PRO A 132 -11.02 -22.43 -24.06
C PRO A 132 -12.38 -22.45 -24.77
N PRO A 133 -13.50 -22.49 -24.00
CA PRO A 133 -14.83 -22.35 -24.57
C PRO A 133 -15.02 -20.97 -25.21
N PRO A 134 -15.92 -20.83 -26.20
CA PRO A 134 -16.23 -19.54 -26.80
C PRO A 134 -16.71 -18.53 -25.75
N VAL A 135 -16.00 -17.41 -25.64
CA VAL A 135 -16.29 -16.34 -24.68
C VAL A 135 -17.58 -15.64 -25.12
N ARG A 136 -18.63 -15.72 -24.30
CA ARG A 136 -19.81 -14.86 -24.46
C ARG A 136 -19.43 -13.43 -24.08
N PRO A 137 -19.86 -12.40 -24.82
CA PRO A 137 -19.58 -11.02 -24.46
C PRO A 137 -20.19 -10.73 -23.08
N ALA A 138 -19.36 -10.23 -22.17
CA ALA A 138 -19.80 -9.85 -20.84
C ALA A 138 -20.77 -8.66 -20.93
N PRO A 139 -21.82 -8.60 -20.09
CA PRO A 139 -22.64 -7.40 -19.98
C PRO A 139 -21.73 -6.25 -19.51
N ARG A 140 -21.75 -5.13 -20.25
CA ARG A 140 -21.03 -3.89 -19.88
C ARG A 140 -21.50 -3.44 -18.50
N ARG A 141 -20.69 -3.69 -17.46
CA ARG A 141 -20.84 -3.00 -16.18
C ARG A 141 -20.53 -1.52 -16.43
N ARG A 142 -21.38 -0.63 -15.92
CA ARG A 142 -21.01 0.78 -15.78
C ARG A 142 -19.76 0.85 -14.91
N ALA A 143 -18.76 1.62 -15.33
CA ALA A 143 -17.59 1.88 -14.53
C ALA A 143 -18.04 2.40 -13.14
N PRO A 144 -17.34 2.03 -12.05
CA PRO A 144 -17.46 2.79 -10.80
C PRO A 144 -17.18 4.26 -11.15
N VAL A 145 -18.11 5.13 -10.80
CA VAL A 145 -17.85 6.58 -10.84
C VAL A 145 -16.77 6.80 -9.81
N ASP A 146 -15.62 7.29 -10.26
CA ASP A 146 -14.51 7.68 -9.39
C ASP A 146 -14.90 9.02 -8.78
N ASP A 147 -15.45 9.00 -7.55
CA ASP A 147 -15.90 10.21 -6.83
C ASP A 147 -14.72 11.18 -6.54
N ASP A 148 -13.47 10.77 -6.83
CA ASP A 148 -12.26 11.57 -6.67
C ASP A 148 -11.98 12.53 -7.86
N ASP A 149 -12.65 12.38 -9.00
CA ASP A 149 -12.47 13.26 -10.18
C ASP A 149 -13.32 14.55 -10.15
N ASP A 150 -14.31 14.65 -9.25
CA ASP A 150 -15.19 15.82 -9.14
C ASP A 150 -14.55 17.03 -8.40
N PHE A 151 -13.35 16.86 -7.84
CA PHE A 151 -12.63 17.94 -7.16
C PHE A 151 -11.62 18.69 -8.04
N GLY A 152 -11.35 18.23 -9.26
CA GLY A 152 -10.35 18.85 -10.15
C GLY A 152 -10.88 19.96 -11.08
N GLY A 153 -12.20 20.09 -11.23
CA GLY A 153 -12.85 20.94 -12.24
C GLY A 153 -13.35 22.30 -11.74
N GLN A 154 -12.71 22.87 -10.72
CA GLN A 154 -13.10 24.14 -10.12
C GLN A 154 -12.77 25.36 -11.02
N SER A 155 -13.55 25.57 -12.08
CA SER A 155 -13.51 26.76 -12.94
C SER A 155 -14.31 27.95 -12.36
N TRP A 156 -14.12 28.26 -11.08
CA TRP A 156 -14.72 29.48 -10.47
C TRP A 156 -13.75 30.67 -10.48
N LEU A 157 -12.60 30.54 -11.15
CA LEU A 157 -11.64 31.60 -11.44
C LEU A 157 -11.50 31.85 -12.95
N THR A 158 -12.61 32.14 -13.62
CA THR A 158 -12.66 32.92 -14.87
C THR A 158 -13.98 33.67 -14.95
#